data_AF-A0A817LR41-F1
#
_entry.id   AF-A0A817LR41-F1
#
_cell.length_a   1.000
_cell.length_b   1.000
_cell.length_c   1.000
_cell.angle_alpha   90.00
_cell.angle_beta   90.00
_cell.angle_gamma   90.00
#
_symmetry.space_group_name_H-M   'P 1'
#
loop_
_entity.id
_entity.type
_entity.pdbx_description
1 polymer ?
#
loop_
_entity_poly.entity_id
_entity_poly.type
_entity_poly.pdbx_seq_one_letter_code
_entity_poly.pdbx_strand_id
1 'polypeptide(L)'
;KSDFIVRRAAIQFLTAITTNCMEKLQNIIFENPSGISKLVYILKDKHEDLVLDELRLLQILTRNRRPIQVSIVRQKGFKRLFDIFDRKDYDDESVTVKECLSVLLNLLQDNTINQNYFKEHPIQELPYLKRLNKLFKIDFIHDEYWSPQKMENIHLLLQIIQTLTSPTNSKHNIIDYQRAIRQYVINRKSAKHQ
;
A
#
# COMPACT_ATOMS: atom_id res chain seq x y z
N LYS A 1 -16.39 18.06 -15.50
CA LYS A 1 -16.39 18.81 -14.22
C LYS A 1 -17.48 18.28 -13.26
N SER A 2 -18.75 18.16 -13.69
CA SER A 2 -19.84 17.58 -12.87
C SER A 2 -19.57 16.14 -12.40
N ASP A 3 -19.12 15.25 -13.29
CA ASP A 3 -18.84 13.85 -12.96
C ASP A 3 -17.72 13.66 -11.91
N PHE A 4 -16.71 14.52 -11.89
CA PHE A 4 -15.66 14.49 -10.86
C PHE A 4 -16.20 14.85 -9.47
N ILE A 5 -17.00 15.92 -9.38
CA ILE A 5 -17.56 16.39 -8.11
C ILE A 5 -18.48 15.32 -7.51
N VAL A 6 -19.34 14.72 -8.33
CA VAL A 6 -20.24 13.65 -7.90
C VAL A 6 -19.47 12.43 -7.41
N ARG A 7 -18.45 11.98 -8.15
CA ARG A 7 -17.62 10.84 -7.74
C ARG A 7 -16.88 11.10 -6.43
N ARG A 8 -16.28 12.28 -6.29
CA ARG A 8 -15.56 12.66 -5.06
C ARG A 8 -16.51 12.76 -3.86
N ALA A 9 -17.66 13.40 -4.02
CA ALA A 9 -18.68 13.50 -2.97
C ALA A 9 -19.18 12.11 -2.55
N ALA A 10 -19.38 11.19 -3.51
CA ALA A 10 -19.75 9.81 -3.21
C ALA A 10 -18.68 9.07 -2.39
N ILE A 11 -17.40 9.22 -2.73
CA ILE A 11 -16.28 8.60 -1.97
C ILE A 11 -16.20 9.16 -0.56
N GLN A 12 -16.32 10.49 -0.41
CA GLN A 12 -16.30 11.15 0.89
C GLN A 12 -17.49 10.71 1.76
N PHE A 13 -18.67 10.60 1.16
CA PHE A 13 -19.86 10.09 1.83
C PHE A 13 -19.69 8.62 2.26
N LEU A 14 -19.21 7.75 1.36
CA LEU A 14 -18.92 6.35 1.69
C LEU A 14 -17.87 6.23 2.79
N THR A 15 -16.84 7.08 2.77
CA THR A 15 -15.82 7.17 3.82
C THR A 15 -16.44 7.52 5.17
N ALA A 16 -17.28 8.55 5.19
CA ALA A 16 -17.96 8.99 6.40
C ALA A 16 -18.87 7.89 6.99
N ILE A 17 -19.68 7.21 6.17
CA ILE A 17 -20.54 6.13 6.67
C ILE A 17 -19.70 4.93 7.11
N THR A 18 -18.65 4.55 6.36
CA THR A 18 -17.79 3.40 6.72
C THR A 18 -17.13 3.62 8.07
N THR A 19 -16.77 4.86 8.40
CA THR A 19 -16.18 5.20 9.70
C THR A 19 -17.18 5.00 10.86
N ASN A 20 -18.48 5.19 10.61
CA ASN A 20 -19.54 5.05 11.62
C ASN A 20 -20.18 3.64 11.66
N CYS A 21 -20.11 2.88 10.57
CA CYS A 21 -20.81 1.59 10.39
C CYS A 21 -19.93 0.56 9.66
N MET A 22 -18.67 0.42 10.10
CA MET A 22 -17.62 -0.32 9.39
C MET A 22 -18.01 -1.75 9.00
N GLU A 23 -18.38 -2.60 9.96
CA GLU A 23 -18.65 -4.03 9.68
C GLU A 23 -19.82 -4.22 8.71
N LYS A 24 -20.90 -3.45 8.90
CA LYS A 24 -22.09 -3.51 8.03
C LYS A 24 -21.73 -3.16 6.59
N LEU A 25 -21.01 -2.05 6.39
CA LEU A 25 -20.61 -1.62 5.06
C LEU A 25 -19.57 -2.53 4.42
N GLN A 26 -18.61 -3.04 5.20
CA GLN A 26 -17.67 -4.04 4.71
C GLN A 26 -18.39 -5.28 4.19
N ASN A 27 -19.43 -5.76 4.88
CA ASN A 27 -20.22 -6.90 4.42
C ASN A 27 -20.99 -6.59 3.14
N ILE A 28 -21.69 -5.46 3.08
CA ILE A 28 -22.42 -5.03 1.86
C ILE A 28 -21.48 -4.89 0.66
N ILE A 29 -20.31 -4.29 0.85
CA ILE A 29 -19.31 -4.12 -0.21
C ILE A 29 -18.73 -5.48 -0.63
N PHE A 30 -18.50 -6.39 0.31
CA PHE A 30 -18.00 -7.73 0.01
C PHE A 30 -19.00 -8.59 -0.77
N GLU A 31 -20.30 -8.48 -0.45
CA GLU A 31 -21.40 -9.14 -1.18
C GLU A 31 -21.56 -8.63 -2.61
N ASN A 32 -20.94 -7.49 -2.95
CA ASN A 32 -20.92 -6.93 -4.30
C ASN A 32 -19.49 -6.94 -4.87
N PRO A 33 -19.03 -8.05 -5.48
CA PRO A 33 -17.68 -8.16 -6.06
C PRO A 33 -17.34 -7.06 -7.06
N SER A 34 -18.32 -6.64 -7.87
CA SER A 34 -18.19 -5.53 -8.82
C SER A 34 -17.98 -4.16 -8.16
N GLY A 35 -18.44 -3.98 -6.91
CA GLY A 35 -18.17 -2.78 -6.12
C GLY A 35 -16.68 -2.63 -5.85
N ILE A 36 -16.03 -3.70 -5.37
CA ILE A 36 -14.57 -3.70 -5.13
C ILE A 36 -13.79 -3.44 -6.42
N SER A 37 -14.26 -3.96 -7.57
CA SER A 37 -13.65 -3.65 -8.88
C SER A 37 -13.64 -2.17 -9.22
N LYS A 38 -14.76 -1.51 -8.96
CA LYS A 38 -14.92 -0.07 -9.24
C LYS A 38 -14.03 0.76 -8.31
N LEU A 39 -13.97 0.41 -7.02
CA LEU A 39 -13.09 1.06 -6.04
C LEU A 39 -11.61 0.97 -6.47
N VAL A 40 -11.13 -0.24 -6.78
CA VAL A 40 -9.74 -0.43 -7.25
C VAL A 40 -9.49 0.26 -8.60
N TYR A 41 -10.51 0.41 -9.45
CA TYR A 41 -10.38 1.11 -10.72
C TYR A 41 -10.18 2.63 -10.54
N ILE A 42 -10.80 3.26 -9.52
CA ILE A 42 -10.67 4.69 -9.23
C ILE A 42 -9.22 5.08 -8.94
N LEU A 43 -8.39 4.19 -8.41
CA LEU A 43 -6.96 4.43 -8.20
C LEU A 43 -6.19 4.81 -9.48
N LYS A 44 -6.75 4.54 -10.67
CA LYS A 44 -6.16 4.97 -11.96
C LYS A 44 -6.57 6.37 -12.38
N ASP A 45 -7.46 7.04 -11.66
CA ASP A 45 -7.92 8.37 -12.03
C ASP A 45 -6.73 9.34 -12.07
N LYS A 46 -6.84 10.33 -12.95
CA LYS A 46 -5.85 11.38 -13.15
C LYS A 46 -5.94 12.48 -12.09
N HIS A 47 -7.09 12.59 -11.43
CA HIS A 47 -7.32 13.58 -10.39
C HIS A 47 -6.77 13.09 -9.06
N GLU A 48 -5.68 13.71 -8.60
CA GLU A 48 -4.97 13.27 -7.40
C GLU A 48 -5.85 13.32 -6.14
N ASP A 49 -6.69 14.35 -6.00
CA ASP A 49 -7.63 14.45 -4.87
C ASP A 49 -8.59 13.27 -4.80
N LEU A 50 -9.04 12.75 -5.95
CA LEU A 50 -9.94 11.59 -6.01
C LEU A 50 -9.20 10.32 -5.62
N VAL A 51 -7.95 10.15 -6.11
CA VAL A 51 -7.11 9.01 -5.76
C VAL A 51 -6.78 9.03 -4.27
N LEU A 52 -6.50 10.20 -3.70
CA LEU A 52 -6.22 10.35 -2.28
C LEU A 52 -7.44 10.01 -1.42
N ASP A 53 -8.62 10.52 -1.78
CA ASP A 53 -9.87 10.21 -1.07
C ASP A 53 -10.23 8.71 -1.20
N GLU A 54 -9.97 8.10 -2.36
CA GLU A 54 -10.16 6.65 -2.57
C GLU A 54 -9.18 5.82 -1.73
N LEU A 55 -7.90 6.20 -1.62
CA LEU A 55 -6.93 5.51 -0.78
C LEU A 55 -7.36 5.52 0.70
N ARG A 56 -7.89 6.64 1.18
CA ARG A 56 -8.45 6.76 2.54
C ARG A 56 -9.66 5.85 2.74
N LEU A 57 -10.58 5.80 1.77
CA LEU A 57 -11.71 4.87 1.80
C LEU A 57 -11.22 3.41 1.86
N LEU A 58 -10.28 3.03 0.99
CA LEU A 58 -9.70 1.69 0.96
C LEU A 58 -8.97 1.35 2.25
N GLN A 59 -8.28 2.29 2.88
CA GLN A 59 -7.63 2.09 4.17
C GLN A 59 -8.67 1.70 5.23
N ILE A 60 -9.79 2.40 5.30
CA ILE A 60 -10.86 2.11 6.27
C ILE A 60 -11.52 0.76 5.93
N LEU A 61 -11.85 0.52 4.66
CA LEU A 61 -12.51 -0.71 4.23
C LEU A 61 -11.66 -1.97 4.43
N THR A 62 -10.35 -1.86 4.28
CA THR A 62 -9.44 -3.01 4.41
C THR A 62 -9.07 -3.33 5.85
N ARG A 63 -9.36 -2.45 6.80
CA ARG A 63 -9.00 -2.65 8.21
C ARG A 63 -9.66 -3.91 8.76
N ASN A 64 -8.84 -4.85 9.22
CA ASN A 64 -9.25 -6.12 9.84
C ASN A 64 -10.23 -6.98 9.03
N ARG A 65 -10.31 -6.79 7.70
CA ARG A 65 -11.28 -7.52 6.85
C ARG A 65 -10.62 -8.30 5.73
N ARG A 66 -10.08 -9.48 6.08
CA ARG A 66 -9.40 -10.41 5.16
C ARG A 66 -10.12 -10.66 3.82
N PRO A 67 -11.45 -10.90 3.76
CA PRO A 67 -12.10 -11.17 2.48
C PRO A 67 -12.02 -10.00 1.49
N ILE A 68 -12.16 -8.76 1.98
CA ILE A 68 -12.01 -7.54 1.17
C ILE A 68 -10.55 -7.39 0.74
N GLN A 69 -9.60 -7.55 1.67
CA GLN A 69 -8.17 -7.46 1.38
C GLN A 69 -7.75 -8.43 0.26
N VAL A 70 -8.19 -9.69 0.32
CA VAL A 70 -7.91 -10.70 -0.72
C VAL A 70 -8.58 -10.34 -2.04
N SER A 71 -9.83 -9.84 -2.00
CA SER A 71 -10.55 -9.40 -3.20
C SER A 71 -9.82 -8.25 -3.91
N ILE A 72 -9.36 -7.24 -3.17
CA ILE A 72 -8.60 -6.11 -3.73
C ILE A 72 -7.32 -6.60 -4.43
N VAL A 73 -6.58 -7.52 -3.79
CA VAL A 73 -5.33 -8.07 -4.37
C VAL A 73 -5.61 -8.83 -5.66
N ARG A 74 -6.65 -9.67 -5.70
CA ARG A 74 -7.10 -10.37 -6.93
C ARG A 74 -7.42 -9.42 -8.08
N GLN A 75 -7.84 -8.21 -7.75
CA GLN A 75 -8.18 -7.16 -8.71
C GLN A 75 -7.00 -6.27 -9.09
N LYS A 76 -5.78 -6.80 -8.93
CA LYS A 76 -4.51 -6.13 -9.21
C LYS A 76 -4.29 -4.92 -8.31
N GLY A 77 -4.80 -4.96 -7.06
CA GLY A 77 -4.66 -3.89 -6.08
C GLY A 77 -3.20 -3.50 -5.83
N PHE A 78 -2.30 -4.47 -5.61
CA PHE A 78 -0.87 -4.18 -5.47
C PHE A 78 -0.31 -3.42 -6.67
N LYS A 79 -0.65 -3.82 -7.90
CA LYS A 79 -0.25 -3.07 -9.10
C LYS A 79 -0.71 -1.63 -9.06
N ARG A 80 -1.94 -1.36 -8.67
CA ARG A 80 -2.46 0.01 -8.59
C ARG A 80 -1.74 0.86 -7.55
N LEU A 81 -1.47 0.29 -6.37
CA LEU A 81 -0.69 0.97 -5.34
C LEU A 81 0.73 1.30 -5.82
N PHE A 82 1.36 0.36 -6.51
CA PHE A 82 2.70 0.56 -7.04
C PHE A 82 2.76 1.52 -8.24
N ASP A 83 1.76 1.51 -9.12
CA ASP A 83 1.59 2.53 -10.17
C ASP A 83 1.46 3.94 -9.55
N ILE A 84 0.85 4.08 -8.35
CA ILE A 84 0.79 5.34 -7.60
C ILE A 84 2.17 5.74 -7.07
N PHE A 85 2.95 4.81 -6.49
CA PHE A 85 4.31 5.11 -6.05
C PHE A 85 5.19 5.59 -7.21
N ASP A 86 5.08 4.99 -8.40
CA ASP A 86 5.80 5.44 -9.59
C ASP A 86 5.38 6.86 -10.00
N ARG A 87 4.07 7.16 -10.02
CA ARG A 87 3.57 8.51 -10.36
C ARG A 87 4.01 9.59 -9.36
N LYS A 88 4.29 9.21 -8.12
CA LYS A 88 4.79 10.09 -7.07
C LYS A 88 6.31 10.06 -6.93
N ASP A 89 7.02 9.40 -7.85
CA ASP A 89 8.48 9.25 -7.84
C ASP A 89 9.06 8.72 -6.51
N TYR A 90 8.24 7.98 -5.75
CA TYR A 90 8.57 7.50 -4.41
C TYR A 90 8.96 8.63 -3.44
N ASP A 91 8.32 9.79 -3.57
CA ASP A 91 8.48 10.96 -2.68
C ASP A 91 8.05 10.64 -1.25
N ASP A 92 9.01 10.68 -0.31
CA ASP A 92 8.79 10.40 1.10
C ASP A 92 8.13 11.57 1.85
N GLU A 93 7.93 12.73 1.23
CA GLU A 93 7.14 13.86 1.75
C GLU A 93 5.68 13.82 1.27
N SER A 94 5.30 12.86 0.43
CA SER A 94 3.95 12.80 -0.15
C SER A 94 2.91 12.17 0.79
N VAL A 95 1.82 12.89 1.06
CA VAL A 95 0.62 12.37 1.75
C VAL A 95 0.00 11.19 0.96
N THR A 96 0.04 11.24 -0.38
CA THR A 96 -0.49 10.14 -1.21
C THR A 96 0.33 8.86 -1.03
N VAL A 97 1.65 8.98 -0.86
CA VAL A 97 2.53 7.84 -0.55
C VAL A 97 2.17 7.27 0.81
N LYS A 98 1.89 8.11 1.83
CA LYS A 98 1.41 7.68 3.15
C LYS A 98 0.15 6.83 3.10
N GLU A 99 -0.88 7.32 2.41
CA GLU A 99 -2.15 6.58 2.32
C GLU A 99 -1.97 5.28 1.53
N CYS A 100 -1.13 5.31 0.49
CA CYS A 100 -0.79 4.10 -0.28
C CYS A 100 -0.07 3.06 0.58
N LEU A 101 0.91 3.47 1.40
CA LEU A 101 1.58 2.60 2.37
C LEU A 101 0.61 2.05 3.43
N SER A 102 -0.34 2.87 3.89
CA SER A 102 -1.35 2.45 4.86
C SER A 102 -2.27 1.36 4.30
N VAL A 103 -2.73 1.51 3.06
CA VAL A 103 -3.50 0.45 2.37
C VAL A 103 -2.63 -0.80 2.17
N LEU A 104 -1.38 -0.64 1.72
CA LEU A 104 -0.47 -1.76 1.52
C LEU A 104 -0.24 -2.55 2.82
N LEU A 105 -0.06 -1.87 3.95
CA LEU A 105 0.07 -2.49 5.26
C LEU A 105 -1.17 -3.30 5.62
N ASN A 106 -2.37 -2.72 5.50
CA ASN A 106 -3.63 -3.44 5.75
C ASN A 106 -3.79 -4.68 4.88
N LEU A 107 -3.34 -4.64 3.62
CA LEU A 107 -3.42 -5.78 2.71
C LEU A 107 -2.46 -6.93 3.10
N LEU A 108 -1.37 -6.63 3.80
CA LEU A 108 -0.32 -7.61 4.13
C LEU A 108 -0.40 -8.11 5.59
N GLN A 109 -0.85 -7.25 6.51
CA GLN A 109 -0.89 -7.54 7.93
C GLN A 109 -1.85 -8.71 8.22
N ASP A 110 -1.32 -9.72 8.92
CA ASP A 110 -2.04 -10.94 9.30
C ASP A 110 -2.80 -11.61 8.14
N ASN A 111 -2.28 -11.49 6.90
CA ASN A 111 -2.88 -12.04 5.69
C ASN A 111 -1.86 -12.81 4.85
N THR A 112 -1.61 -14.07 5.23
CA THR A 112 -0.65 -14.96 4.59
C THR A 112 -0.96 -15.21 3.10
N ILE A 113 -2.24 -15.20 2.71
CA ILE A 113 -2.66 -15.34 1.30
C ILE A 113 -2.10 -14.18 0.49
N ASN A 114 -2.31 -12.95 0.97
CA ASN A 114 -1.83 -11.76 0.28
C ASN A 114 -0.30 -11.64 0.32
N GLN A 115 0.35 -12.04 1.42
CA GLN A 115 1.81 -12.12 1.49
C GLN A 115 2.36 -13.08 0.43
N ASN A 116 1.84 -14.32 0.35
CA ASN A 116 2.25 -15.28 -0.68
C ASN A 116 2.04 -14.72 -2.09
N TYR A 117 0.89 -14.07 -2.35
CA TYR A 117 0.63 -13.42 -3.63
C TYR A 117 1.63 -12.29 -3.93
N PHE A 118 1.96 -11.47 -2.94
CA PHE A 118 2.94 -10.39 -3.03
C PHE A 118 4.35 -10.91 -3.35
N LYS A 119 4.68 -12.13 -2.90
CA LYS A 119 5.93 -12.82 -3.22
C LYS A 119 5.95 -13.37 -4.65
N GLU A 120 4.90 -14.10 -5.04
CA GLU A 120 4.89 -14.94 -6.25
C GLU A 120 4.61 -14.18 -7.55
N HIS A 121 3.95 -13.01 -7.49
CA HIS A 121 3.48 -12.30 -8.68
C HIS A 121 4.11 -10.89 -8.81
N PRO A 122 5.43 -10.78 -9.07
CA PRO A 122 6.04 -9.48 -9.35
C PRO A 122 5.48 -8.90 -10.65
N ILE A 123 5.16 -7.61 -10.65
CA ILE A 123 4.82 -6.89 -11.89
C ILE A 123 6.14 -6.62 -12.60
N GLN A 124 6.39 -7.31 -13.71
CA GLN A 124 7.41 -6.95 -14.70
C GLN A 124 8.83 -6.79 -14.13
N GLU A 125 9.65 -7.84 -14.25
CA GLU A 125 11.11 -7.86 -14.05
C GLU A 125 11.67 -7.41 -12.67
N LEU A 126 10.87 -6.79 -11.79
CA LEU A 126 11.27 -6.36 -10.45
C LEU A 126 10.26 -6.81 -9.38
N PRO A 127 10.71 -7.56 -8.35
CA PRO A 127 9.91 -7.82 -7.15
C PRO A 127 9.43 -6.53 -6.49
N TYR A 128 8.19 -6.50 -5.99
CA TYR A 128 7.63 -5.34 -5.27
C TYR A 128 8.54 -4.84 -4.15
N LEU A 129 9.24 -5.75 -3.47
CA LEU A 129 10.27 -5.44 -2.47
C LEU A 129 11.42 -4.59 -3.01
N LYS A 130 11.89 -4.87 -4.24
CA LYS A 130 12.94 -4.08 -4.89
C LYS A 130 12.46 -2.67 -5.19
N ARG A 131 11.17 -2.49 -5.48
CA ARG A 131 10.55 -1.18 -5.70
C ARG A 131 10.38 -0.40 -4.40
N LEU A 132 9.98 -1.05 -3.31
CA LEU A 132 9.93 -0.41 -1.98
C LEU A 132 11.28 0.15 -1.52
N ASN A 133 12.40 -0.43 -1.98
CA ASN A 133 13.73 0.12 -1.70
C ASN A 133 13.91 1.57 -2.19
N LYS A 134 13.14 2.02 -3.19
CA LYS A 134 13.21 3.42 -3.65
C LYS A 134 12.72 4.42 -2.60
N LEU A 135 11.87 4.01 -1.65
CA LEU A 135 11.42 4.83 -0.51
C LEU A 135 12.47 4.91 0.61
N PHE A 136 13.45 3.99 0.65
CA PHE A 136 14.54 4.00 1.63
C PHE A 136 15.69 4.94 1.24
N LYS A 137 15.43 6.07 0.57
CA LYS A 137 16.44 7.11 0.32
C LYS A 137 16.67 7.92 1.59
N ILE A 138 17.21 7.27 2.61
CA ILE A 138 17.60 7.92 3.85
C ILE A 138 19.05 8.36 3.69
N ASP A 139 19.23 9.63 3.33
CA ASP A 139 20.56 10.25 3.32
C ASP A 139 20.88 10.72 4.74
N PHE A 140 21.68 9.92 5.46
CA PHE A 140 22.17 10.24 6.80
C PHE A 140 23.27 11.32 6.81
N ILE A 141 23.50 11.99 5.68
CA ILE A 141 24.66 12.87 5.45
C ILE A 141 24.40 14.29 5.96
N HIS A 142 23.15 14.63 6.28
CA HIS A 142 22.77 15.92 6.85
C HIS A 142 22.00 15.73 8.16
N ASP A 143 22.31 16.55 9.17
CA ASP A 143 21.49 16.76 10.37
C ASP A 143 20.17 17.46 10.00
N GLU A 144 19.46 16.88 9.03
CA GLU A 144 18.24 17.41 8.47
C GLU A 144 17.06 16.92 9.32
N TYR A 145 16.35 17.85 9.95
CA TYR A 145 15.14 17.54 10.70
C TYR A 145 14.11 16.92 9.74
N TRP A 146 13.71 15.67 10.00
CA TRP A 146 12.66 15.03 9.20
C TRP A 146 11.30 15.66 9.48
N SER A 147 10.54 15.92 8.43
CA SER A 147 9.16 16.35 8.57
C SER A 147 8.31 15.27 9.25
N PRO A 148 7.18 15.63 9.89
CA PRO A 148 6.22 14.64 10.38
C PRO A 148 5.75 13.68 9.29
N GLN A 149 5.58 14.16 8.05
CA GLN A 149 5.09 13.35 6.94
C GLN A 149 6.11 12.29 6.51
N LYS A 150 7.39 12.66 6.45
CA LYS A 150 8.49 11.73 6.18
C LYS A 150 8.65 10.71 7.29
N MET A 151 8.58 11.13 8.55
CA MET A 151 8.60 10.21 9.69
C MET A 151 7.47 9.17 9.61
N GLU A 152 6.25 9.60 9.30
CA GLU A 152 5.11 8.68 9.13
C GLU A 152 5.31 7.71 7.96
N ASN A 153 5.79 8.20 6.81
CA ASN A 153 6.04 7.37 5.63
C ASN A 153 7.10 6.30 5.92
N ILE A 154 8.20 6.69 6.56
CA ILE A 154 9.25 5.75 6.96
C ILE A 154 8.74 4.77 8.02
N HIS A 155 7.94 5.23 8.99
CA HIS A 155 7.35 4.36 10.00
C HIS A 155 6.47 3.26 9.39
N LEU A 156 5.55 3.63 8.49
CA LEU A 156 4.70 2.67 7.78
C LEU A 156 5.50 1.70 6.92
N LEU A 157 6.54 2.18 6.25
CA LEU A 157 7.43 1.35 5.44
C LEU A 157 8.16 0.31 6.30
N LEU A 158 8.66 0.71 7.48
CA LEU A 158 9.27 -0.21 8.44
C LEU A 158 8.25 -1.23 8.98
N GLN A 159 7.01 -0.82 9.25
CA GLN A 159 5.93 -1.74 9.66
C GLN A 159 5.62 -2.76 8.56
N ILE A 160 5.64 -2.38 7.29
CA ILE A 160 5.47 -3.31 6.16
C ILE A 160 6.60 -4.34 6.16
N ILE A 161 7.86 -3.90 6.31
CA ILE A 161 8.99 -4.83 6.41
C ILE A 161 8.82 -5.80 7.58
N GLN A 162 8.51 -5.27 8.77
CA GLN A 162 8.27 -6.06 9.98
C GLN A 162 7.15 -7.09 9.77
N THR A 163 6.05 -6.69 9.12
CA THR A 163 4.93 -7.57 8.78
C THR A 163 5.36 -8.74 7.89
N LEU A 164 6.19 -8.48 6.88
CA LEU A 164 6.68 -9.52 5.97
C LEU A 164 7.68 -10.47 6.65
N THR A 165 8.45 -9.97 7.62
CA THR A 165 9.42 -10.77 8.39
C THR A 165 8.91 -11.22 9.76
N SER A 166 7.62 -11.10 10.02
CA SER A 166 7.04 -11.38 11.34
C SER A 166 7.29 -12.83 11.78
N PRO A 167 7.63 -13.10 13.05
CA PRO A 167 7.78 -14.47 13.57
C PRO A 167 6.51 -15.31 13.47
N THR A 168 5.35 -14.67 13.31
CA THR A 168 4.05 -15.33 13.13
C THR A 168 3.88 -15.93 11.73
N ASN A 169 4.72 -15.53 10.77
CA ASN A 169 4.71 -16.10 9.42
C ASN A 169 5.41 -17.47 9.41
N SER A 170 5.16 -18.26 8.35
CA SER A 170 5.86 -19.54 8.19
C SER A 170 7.38 -19.33 8.08
N LYS A 171 8.18 -20.23 8.66
CA LYS A 171 9.65 -20.15 8.64
C LYS A 171 10.20 -19.99 7.22
N HIS A 172 9.62 -20.70 6.25
CA HIS A 172 9.97 -20.60 4.84
C HIS A 172 9.75 -19.18 4.30
N ASN A 173 8.59 -18.58 4.56
CA ASN A 173 8.28 -17.22 4.11
C ASN A 173 9.21 -16.18 4.74
N ILE A 174 9.51 -16.31 6.04
CA ILE A 174 10.44 -15.41 6.75
C ILE A 174 11.82 -15.42 6.07
N ILE A 175 12.38 -16.61 5.83
CA ILE A 175 13.71 -16.76 5.21
C ILE A 175 13.74 -16.13 3.82
N ASP A 176 12.70 -16.35 3.01
CA ASP A 176 12.60 -15.79 1.67
C ASP A 176 12.54 -14.25 1.70
N TYR A 177 11.69 -13.68 2.56
CA TYR A 177 11.60 -12.23 2.71
C TYR A 177 12.90 -11.62 3.24
N GLN A 178 13.53 -12.25 4.24
CA GLN A 178 14.83 -11.82 4.75
C GLN A 178 15.91 -11.83 3.66
N ARG A 179 15.94 -12.88 2.81
CA ARG A 179 16.87 -12.97 1.68
C ARG A 179 16.63 -11.84 0.68
N ALA A 180 15.37 -11.61 0.30
CA ALA A 180 14.99 -10.55 -0.63
C ALA A 180 15.31 -9.15 -0.06
N ILE A 181 15.00 -8.89 1.21
CA ILE A 181 15.32 -7.62 1.89
C ILE A 181 16.83 -7.40 1.95
N ARG A 182 17.63 -8.41 2.30
CA ARG A 182 19.10 -8.30 2.29
C ARG A 182 19.62 -7.95 0.90
N GLN A 183 19.10 -8.62 -0.13
CA GLN A 183 19.52 -8.41 -1.52
C GLN A 183 19.18 -7.01 -2.02
N TYR A 184 17.98 -6.51 -1.72
CA TYR A 184 17.46 -5.28 -2.32
C TYR A 184 17.60 -4.04 -1.46
N VAL A 185 17.57 -4.14 -0.13
CA VAL A 185 17.56 -3.00 0.79
C VAL A 185 18.93 -2.75 1.40
N ILE A 186 19.66 -3.81 1.78
CA ILE A 186 20.91 -3.68 2.57
C ILE A 186 22.15 -3.49 1.68
N ASN A 187 22.24 -4.17 0.54
CA ASN A 187 23.45 -4.15 -0.31
C ASN A 187 23.71 -2.84 -1.09
N ARG A 188 23.05 -1.72 -0.75
CA ARG A 188 23.36 -0.39 -1.32
C ARG A 188 24.79 0.08 -1.06
N LYS A 189 25.47 -0.43 -0.03
CA LYS A 189 26.84 -0.02 0.31
C LYS A 189 27.91 -0.49 -0.69
N SER A 190 27.66 -1.55 -1.45
CA SER A 190 28.68 -2.11 -2.36
C SER A 190 28.77 -1.43 -3.72
N ALA A 191 27.70 -0.73 -4.15
CA ALA A 191 27.62 -0.11 -5.48
C ALA A 191 28.03 1.37 -5.52
N LYS A 192 28.36 1.98 -4.38
CA LYS A 192 28.89 3.36 -4.31
C LYS A 192 30.43 3.41 -4.16
N HIS A 193 31.12 2.27 -4.24
CA HIS A 193 32.59 2.16 -4.12
C HIS A 193 33.23 1.43 -5.31
N GLN A 194 32.55 1.40 -6.46
CA GLN A 194 33.12 1.03 -7.76
C GLN A 194 32.87 2.16 -8.76
#